data_AF-A0A3D4Y189-F1
#
_entry.id   AF-A0A3D4Y189-F1
#
_cell.length_a   1.000
_cell.length_b   1.000
_cell.length_c   1.000
_cell.angle_alpha   90.00
_cell.angle_beta   90.00
_cell.angle_gamma   90.00
#
_symmetry.space_group_name_H-M   'P 1'
#
loop_
_entity.id
_entity.type
_entity.pdbx_description
1 polymer ?
#
loop_
_entity_poly.entity_id
_entity_poly.type
_entity_poly.pdbx_seq_one_letter_code
_entity_poly.pdbx_strand_id
1 'polypeptide(L)' 'MQEKEISQAVIRRMPRYYRYLGELLDAGVERISSNDLSLRMNVTASQIRQDL' A
#
# COMPACT_ATOMS: atom_id res chain seq x y z
N MET A 1 -26.22 5.74 4.46
CA MET A 1 -25.06 5.02 3.92
C MET A 1 -24.19 4.70 5.12
N GLN A 2 -24.01 3.42 5.51
CA GLN A 2 -23.13 3.10 6.63
C GLN A 2 -21.69 3.44 6.23
N GLU A 3 -21.02 4.29 7.01
CA GLU A 3 -19.58 4.47 6.90
C GLU A 3 -18.92 3.13 7.20
N LYS A 4 -18.31 2.51 6.18
CA LYS A 4 -17.46 1.35 6.42
C LYS A 4 -16.20 1.83 7.10
N GLU A 5 -16.10 1.57 8.40
CA GLU A 5 -14.88 1.82 9.14
C GLU A 5 -13.71 1.07 8.49
N ILE A 6 -12.59 1.78 8.31
CA ILE A 6 -11.35 1.16 7.85
C ILE A 6 -10.92 0.15 8.92
N SER A 7 -10.74 -1.11 8.52
CA SER A 7 -10.36 -2.15 9.47
C SER A 7 -9.03 -1.83 10.15
N GLN A 8 -8.90 -2.22 11.43
CA GLN A 8 -7.65 -2.08 12.18
C GLN A 8 -6.45 -2.76 11.49
N ALA A 9 -6.69 -3.83 10.73
CA ALA A 9 -5.65 -4.52 9.97
C ALA A 9 -5.08 -3.64 8.83
N VAL A 10 -5.93 -2.86 8.15
CA VAL A 10 -5.52 -1.90 7.11
C VAL A 10 -4.71 -0.78 7.75
N ILE A 11 -5.19 -0.20 8.86
CA ILE A 11 -4.50 0.86 9.60
C ILE A 11 -3.09 0.41 10.03
N ARG A 12 -2.95 -0.82 10.55
CA ARG A 12 -1.66 -1.39 10.95
C ARG A 12 -0.67 -1.55 9.78
N ARG A 13 -1.14 -1.66 8.53
CA ARG A 13 -0.28 -1.76 7.33
C ARG A 13 0.11 -0.40 6.76
N MET A 14 -0.63 0.67 7.04
CA MET A 14 -0.36 2.02 6.53
C MET A 14 1.07 2.52 6.75
N PRO A 15 1.69 2.36 7.95
CA PRO A 15 3.08 2.77 8.15
C PRO A 15 4.07 2.03 7.24
N ARG A 16 3.75 0.81 6.82
CA ARG A 16 4.58 0.04 5.89
C ARG A 16 4.45 0.60 4.47
N TYR A 17 3.23 0.88 4.01
CA TYR A 17 3.02 1.53 2.71
C TYR A 17 3.75 2.87 2.63
N TYR A 18 3.62 3.69 3.68
CA TYR A 18 4.29 4.99 3.75
C TYR A 18 5.80 4.87 3.55
N ARG A 19 6.48 3.91 4.21
CA ARG A 19 7.93 3.70 4.04
C ARG A 19 8.31 3.35 2.60
N TYR A 20 7.69 2.33 2.01
CA TYR A 20 8.04 1.91 0.64
C TYR A 20 7.70 2.96 -0.40
N LEU A 21 6.56 3.66 -0.25
CA LEU A 21 6.20 4.74 -1.17
C LEU A 21 7.13 5.96 -1.00
N GLY A 22 7.60 6.25 0.22
CA GLY A 22 8.62 7.26 0.47
C GLY A 22 9.94 6.94 -0.20
N GLU A 23 10.43 5.70 -0.06
CA GLU A 23 11.65 5.25 -0.76
C GLU A 23 11.53 5.36 -2.29
N LEU A 24 10.35 5.06 -2.84
CA LEU A 24 10.07 5.21 -4.27
C LEU A 24 10.04 6.68 -4.70
N LEU A 25 9.43 7.55 -3.88
CA LEU A 25 9.39 8.98 -4.13
C LEU A 25 10.79 9.60 -4.11
N ASP A 26 11.61 9.24 -3.11
CA ASP A 26 13.01 9.68 -3.01
C ASP A 26 13.86 9.20 -4.21
N ALA A 27 13.50 8.05 -4.79
CA ALA A 27 14.09 7.52 -6.02
C ALA A 27 13.53 8.13 -7.32
N GLY A 28 12.62 9.12 -7.23
CA GLY A 28 12.00 9.78 -8.38
C GLY A 28 10.96 8.94 -9.12
N VAL A 29 10.44 7.87 -8.50
CA VAL A 29 9.41 7.03 -9.10
C VAL A 29 8.04 7.68 -8.91
N GLU A 30 7.47 8.19 -10.00
CA GLU A 30 6.15 8.84 -9.97
C GLU A 30 4.97 7.86 -9.97
N ARG A 31 5.16 6.65 -10.52
CA ARG A 31 4.11 5.63 -10.65
C ARG A 31 4.67 4.24 -10.39
N ILE A 32 3.90 3.43 -9.67
CA ILE A 32 4.18 2.01 -9.45
C ILE A 32 2.90 1.19 -9.59
N SER A 33 3.00 -0.02 -10.15
CA SER A 33 1.86 -0.94 -10.24
C SER A 33 1.65 -1.69 -8.91
N SER A 34 0.42 -2.14 -8.64
CA SER A 34 0.16 -3.00 -7.49
C SER A 34 0.94 -4.31 -7.54
N ASN A 35 1.25 -4.81 -8.74
CA ASN A 35 2.05 -6.03 -8.89
C ASN A 35 3.50 -5.79 -8.47
N ASP A 36 4.13 -4.71 -8.93
CA ASP A 36 5.52 -4.41 -8.59
C ASP A 36 5.68 -4.06 -7.11
N LEU A 37 4.72 -3.31 -6.55
CA LEU A 37 4.71 -3.02 -5.12
C LEU A 37 4.49 -4.30 -4.30
N SER A 38 3.68 -5.23 -4.78
CA SER A 38 3.43 -6.51 -4.11
C SER A 38 4.69 -7.38 -4.00
N LEU A 39 5.54 -7.38 -5.04
CA LEU A 39 6.83 -8.08 -5.03
C LEU A 39 7.77 -7.46 -4.01
N ARG A 40 7.84 -6.13 -3.93
CA ARG A 40 8.68 -5.40 -2.96
C ARG A 40 8.23 -5.58 -1.51
N MET A 41 6.91 -5.60 -1.30
CA MET A 41 6.31 -5.70 0.03
C MET A 41 6.03 -7.14 0.48
N ASN A 42 6.26 -8.14 -0.38
CA ASN A 42 5.91 -9.54 -0.11
C ASN A 42 4.47 -9.71 0.39
N VAL A 43 3.52 -9.10 -0.33
CA VAL A 43 2.07 -9.20 -0.11
C VAL A 43 1.39 -9.51 -1.45
N THR A 44 0.09 -9.76 -1.48
CA THR A 44 -0.62 -9.90 -2.76
C THR A 44 -0.99 -8.54 -3.32
N ALA A 45 -0.96 -8.41 -4.65
CA ALA A 45 -1.44 -7.20 -5.32
C ALA A 45 -2.93 -6.92 -5.03
N SER A 46 -3.73 -7.96 -4.79
CA SER A 46 -5.13 -7.81 -4.39
C SER A 46 -5.28 -7.15 -3.02
N GLN A 47 -4.43 -7.47 -2.05
CA GLN A 47 -4.46 -6.83 -0.73
C GLN A 47 -4.12 -5.35 -0.85
N ILE A 48 -3.11 -4.99 -1.64
CA ILE A 48 -2.73 -3.59 -1.86
C ILE A 48 -3.92 -2.80 -2.43
N ARG A 49 -4.60 -3.34 -3.45
CA ARG A 49 -5.79 -2.69 -4.06
C ARG A 49 -7.02 -2.62 -3.16
N GLN A 50 -7.08 -3.47 -2.14
CA GLN A 50 -8.17 -3.43 -1.17
C GLN A 50 -7.88 -2.39 -0.08
N ASP A 51 -6.60 -2.19 0.24
CA ASP A 51 -6.14 -1.26 1.27
C ASP A 51 -6.09 0.19 0.79
N LEU A 52 -5.67 0.39 -0.47
CA LEU A 52 -5.43 1.67 -1.13
C LEU A 52 -6.39 1.85 -2.31
#